data_AF-A0A091WY09-F1
#
_entry.id   AF-A0A091WY09-F1
#
_cell.length_a   1.000
_cell.length_b   1.000
_cell.length_c   1.000
_cell.angle_alpha   90.00
_cell.angle_beta   90.00
_cell.angle_gamma   90.00
#
_symmetry.space_group_name_H-M   'P 1'
#
loop_
_entity.id
_entity.type
_entity.pdbx_description
1 polymer ?
#
loop_
_entity_poly.entity_id
_entity_poly.type
_entity_poly.pdbx_seq_one_letter_code
_entity_poly.pdbx_strand_id
1 'polypeptide(L)'
;KERRRGRGRYGGRKCGRGHKGERQRGNRPRLGFEGGQTPFYLAIPKYGFNEGHSLRRQYQPLSLQRLQYLIDLGRVDPTQPIDLTQLTNARGVTVQPLKRDYGVQLVEEGADIFSAKVNIEVQRASELAIATIEKNGGVVTTSFYDPRSLEILCKPVVFFLRGQPIPKRMLPPEDLVRYYTDARNRGYLADPSKVAEARLELAKKYGYVLPDITKDELFKMLSARKDPRQIFFGLAPGWIVNMADKKILKPTDERLLKYYSS
;
A
#
# COMPACT_ATOMS: atom_id res chain seq x y z
N LYS A 1 -8.60 38.76 -5.35
CA LYS A 1 -9.97 39.12 -4.88
C LYS A 1 -9.87 40.41 -4.06
N GLU A 2 -10.61 41.45 -4.42
CA GLU A 2 -10.57 42.73 -3.70
C GLU A 2 -11.24 42.59 -2.32
N ARG A 3 -10.60 43.15 -1.28
CA ARG A 3 -11.00 42.93 0.13
C ARG A 3 -12.13 43.89 0.52
N ARG A 4 -13.34 43.37 0.75
CA ARG A 4 -14.47 44.16 1.26
C ARG A 4 -14.26 44.54 2.73
N ARG A 5 -14.14 45.85 3.01
CA ARG A 5 -13.74 46.39 4.33
C ARG A 5 -14.91 46.73 5.27
N GLY A 6 -16.16 46.56 4.81
CA GLY A 6 -17.34 46.98 5.57
C GLY A 6 -17.37 48.50 5.80
N ARG A 7 -17.02 49.30 4.78
CA ARG A 7 -16.98 50.77 4.83
C ARG A 7 -17.89 51.35 3.75
N GLY A 8 -18.37 52.58 3.96
CA GLY A 8 -19.20 53.31 2.99
C GLY A 8 -20.67 52.86 2.95
N ARG A 9 -21.41 53.40 1.97
CA ARG A 9 -22.86 53.17 1.82
C ARG A 9 -23.20 51.68 1.66
N TYR A 10 -22.39 50.95 0.90
CA TYR A 10 -22.56 49.52 0.67
C TYR A 10 -21.68 48.70 1.62
N GLY A 11 -22.28 48.26 2.74
CA GLY A 11 -21.63 47.38 3.71
C GLY A 11 -21.09 48.06 4.98
N GLY A 12 -21.29 49.37 5.19
CA GLY A 12 -20.83 50.08 6.38
C GLY A 12 -21.78 50.10 7.58
N ARG A 13 -23.08 50.38 7.39
CA ARG A 13 -23.99 50.64 8.53
C ARG A 13 -24.22 49.42 9.45
N LYS A 14 -24.76 48.34 8.88
CA LYS A 14 -25.02 47.08 9.59
C LYS A 14 -23.91 46.04 9.37
N CYS A 15 -22.89 46.37 8.58
CA CYS A 15 -21.79 45.47 8.20
C CYS A 15 -22.21 44.07 7.75
N GLY A 16 -23.41 43.91 7.17
CA GLY A 16 -23.97 42.60 6.79
C GLY A 16 -24.39 41.70 7.98
N ARG A 17 -24.46 42.23 9.20
CA ARG A 17 -24.77 41.49 10.44
C ARG A 17 -26.24 41.51 10.85
N GLY A 18 -27.07 42.33 10.20
CA GLY A 18 -28.50 42.47 10.51
C GLY A 18 -28.80 43.50 11.61
N HIS A 19 -29.92 43.35 12.33
CA HIS A 19 -30.38 44.29 13.35
C HIS A 19 -30.72 43.59 14.67
N LYS A 20 -30.12 44.07 15.77
CA LYS A 20 -30.21 43.57 17.15
C LYS A 20 -30.04 42.04 17.24
N GLY A 21 -30.35 41.49 18.41
CA GLY A 21 -30.32 40.05 18.68
C GLY A 21 -28.93 39.42 18.56
N GLU A 22 -28.93 38.09 18.63
CA GLU A 22 -27.72 37.27 18.62
C GLU A 22 -26.95 37.35 17.30
N ARG A 23 -27.66 37.57 16.17
CA ARG A 23 -27.04 37.70 14.84
C ARG A 23 -26.13 38.93 14.74
N GLN A 24 -26.53 40.07 15.29
CA GLN A 24 -25.70 41.29 15.29
C GLN A 24 -24.62 41.23 16.38
N ARG A 25 -24.96 40.69 17.56
CA ARG A 25 -24.07 40.64 18.73
C ARG A 25 -23.02 39.53 18.64
N GLY A 26 -23.15 38.60 17.70
CA GLY A 26 -22.20 37.49 17.51
C GLY A 26 -22.41 36.33 18.49
N ASN A 27 -23.49 36.35 19.27
CA ASN A 27 -23.75 35.39 20.34
C ASN A 27 -24.76 34.32 19.90
N ARG A 28 -24.63 33.79 18.68
CA ARG A 28 -25.49 32.70 18.25
C ARG A 28 -25.20 31.43 19.06
N PRO A 29 -26.22 30.59 19.31
CA PRO A 29 -26.02 29.26 19.83
C PRO A 29 -25.07 28.43 18.97
N ARG A 30 -24.54 27.35 19.55
CA ARG A 30 -23.64 26.41 18.87
C ARG A 30 -24.25 25.87 17.57
N LEU A 31 -23.39 25.45 16.64
CA LEU A 31 -23.80 24.73 15.44
C LEU A 31 -24.60 23.47 15.83
N GLY A 32 -25.75 23.25 15.18
CA GLY A 32 -26.65 22.15 15.49
C GLY A 32 -27.67 22.44 16.59
N PHE A 33 -27.76 23.67 17.13
CA PHE A 33 -28.84 24.06 18.04
C PHE A 33 -30.10 24.44 17.26
N GLU A 34 -31.24 23.80 17.58
CA GLU A 34 -32.52 23.96 16.87
C GLU A 34 -33.57 24.76 17.66
N GLY A 35 -33.13 25.65 18.56
CA GLY A 35 -34.04 26.57 19.26
C GLY A 35 -34.72 26.02 20.51
N GLY A 36 -34.39 24.81 20.95
CA GLY A 36 -34.87 24.22 22.22
C GLY A 36 -35.37 22.78 22.10
N GLN A 37 -35.74 22.34 20.89
CA GLN A 37 -36.07 20.93 20.62
C GLN A 37 -34.84 20.01 20.62
N THR A 38 -35.06 18.70 20.70
CA THR A 38 -34.01 17.69 20.52
C THR A 38 -33.36 17.85 19.14
N PRO A 39 -32.07 18.21 19.06
CA PRO A 39 -31.38 18.38 17.79
C PRO A 39 -31.37 17.11 16.93
N PHE A 40 -31.36 17.27 15.61
CA PHE A 40 -31.32 16.17 14.65
C PHE A 40 -30.19 15.14 14.92
N TYR A 41 -28.97 15.61 15.24
CA TYR A 41 -27.83 14.75 15.50
C TYR A 41 -27.95 13.92 16.80
N LEU A 42 -28.91 14.24 17.66
CA LEU A 42 -29.27 13.47 18.86
C LEU A 42 -30.52 12.60 18.65
N ALA A 43 -31.40 12.99 17.71
CA ALA A 43 -32.58 12.21 17.37
C ALA A 43 -32.24 10.88 16.68
N ILE A 44 -31.12 10.82 15.95
CA ILE A 44 -30.64 9.61 15.30
C ILE A 44 -30.00 8.66 16.34
N PRO A 45 -30.38 7.37 16.40
CA PRO A 45 -29.77 6.42 17.31
C PRO A 45 -28.29 6.17 16.97
N LYS A 46 -27.48 5.92 17.99
CA LYS A 46 -26.08 5.54 17.79
C LYS A 46 -25.99 4.13 17.24
N TYR A 47 -25.20 3.98 16.19
CA TYR A 47 -24.85 2.69 15.61
C TYR A 47 -23.34 2.64 15.34
N GLY A 48 -22.75 1.44 15.39
CA GLY A 48 -21.31 1.20 15.29
C GLY A 48 -20.70 1.41 13.90
N PHE A 49 -21.16 2.40 13.11
CA PHE A 49 -20.71 2.63 11.74
C PHE A 49 -19.17 2.71 11.62
N ASN A 50 -18.54 3.46 12.53
CA ASN A 50 -17.11 3.69 12.57
C ASN A 50 -16.41 2.91 13.70
N GLU A 51 -17.06 1.90 14.27
CA GLU A 51 -16.46 1.11 15.33
C GLU A 51 -15.20 0.38 14.81
N GLY A 52 -14.09 0.50 15.54
CA GLY A 52 -12.80 -0.06 15.13
C GLY A 52 -12.18 0.56 13.87
N HIS A 53 -12.69 1.68 13.34
CA HIS A 53 -12.18 2.29 12.11
C HIS A 53 -10.66 2.60 12.15
N SER A 54 -10.11 2.86 13.33
CA SER A 54 -8.70 3.14 13.58
C SER A 54 -7.81 1.89 13.58
N LEU A 55 -8.40 0.69 13.60
CA LEU A 55 -7.72 -0.61 13.54
C LEU A 55 -7.89 -1.31 12.19
N ARG A 56 -8.91 -0.92 11.41
CA ARG A 56 -9.17 -1.48 10.07
C ARG A 56 -7.98 -1.22 9.15
N ARG A 57 -7.52 -2.28 8.47
CA ARG A 57 -6.41 -2.20 7.50
C ARG A 57 -6.90 -1.62 6.19
N GLN A 58 -6.13 -0.68 5.65
CA GLN A 58 -6.41 -0.06 4.35
C GLN A 58 -5.31 -0.44 3.35
N TYR A 59 -5.69 -0.58 2.09
CA TYR A 59 -4.76 -0.86 1.00
C TYR A 59 -5.06 0.11 -0.14
N GLN A 60 -4.03 0.78 -0.63
CA GLN A 60 -4.19 1.71 -1.74
C GLN A 60 -4.40 0.91 -3.04
N PRO A 61 -5.43 1.21 -3.85
CA PRO A 61 -5.67 0.48 -5.08
C PRO A 61 -4.60 0.80 -6.13
N LEU A 62 -4.12 -0.24 -6.81
CA LEU A 62 -3.27 -0.16 -7.99
C LEU A 62 -3.95 -0.93 -9.11
N SER A 63 -4.43 -0.22 -10.12
CA SER A 63 -5.02 -0.83 -11.31
C SER A 63 -3.95 -1.33 -12.28
N LEU A 64 -4.27 -2.36 -13.07
CA LEU A 64 -3.39 -2.85 -14.14
C LEU A 64 -3.16 -1.79 -15.21
N GLN A 65 -4.18 -0.97 -15.52
CA GLN A 65 -4.03 0.17 -16.42
C GLN A 65 -2.98 1.16 -15.92
N ARG A 66 -3.01 1.48 -14.61
CA ARG A 66 -2.02 2.38 -14.00
C ARG A 66 -0.63 1.77 -14.04
N LEU A 67 -0.51 0.46 -13.80
CA LEU A 67 0.77 -0.24 -13.85
C LEU A 67 1.36 -0.23 -15.27
N GLN A 68 0.56 -0.54 -16.29
CA GLN A 68 0.97 -0.46 -17.70
C GLN A 68 1.46 0.94 -18.05
N TYR A 69 0.69 1.97 -17.69
CA TYR A 69 1.08 3.37 -17.91
C TYR A 69 2.44 3.74 -17.28
N LEU A 70 2.75 3.21 -16.10
CA LEU A 70 4.04 3.46 -15.44
C LEU A 70 5.21 2.78 -16.17
N ILE A 71 4.96 1.61 -16.76
CA ILE A 71 5.94 0.87 -17.57
C ILE A 71 6.16 1.58 -18.90
N ASP A 72 5.09 1.98 -19.59
CA ASP A 72 5.17 2.65 -20.89
C ASP A 72 5.91 3.99 -20.81
N LEU A 73 5.78 4.71 -19.68
CA LEU A 73 6.55 5.92 -19.41
C LEU A 73 8.01 5.66 -18.98
N GLY A 74 8.42 4.40 -18.83
CA GLY A 74 9.74 4.02 -18.33
C GLY A 74 10.00 4.40 -16.87
N ARG A 75 8.94 4.63 -16.07
CA ARG A 75 9.07 4.99 -14.65
C ARG A 75 9.24 3.77 -13.76
N VAL A 76 8.68 2.63 -14.19
CA VAL A 76 8.85 1.32 -13.58
C VAL A 76 9.45 0.41 -14.64
N ASP A 77 10.60 -0.17 -14.32
CA ASP A 77 11.31 -1.08 -15.21
C ASP A 77 10.83 -2.53 -14.98
N PRO A 78 10.21 -3.19 -15.98
CA PRO A 78 9.72 -4.57 -15.85
C PRO A 78 10.86 -5.61 -15.84
N THR A 79 12.10 -5.23 -16.15
CA THR A 79 13.26 -6.14 -16.12
C THR A 79 13.74 -6.44 -14.70
N GLN A 80 13.24 -5.71 -13.70
CA GLN A 80 13.54 -5.90 -12.29
C GLN A 80 12.27 -6.27 -11.50
N PRO A 81 12.40 -6.93 -10.33
CA PRO A 81 11.26 -7.19 -9.47
C PRO A 81 10.58 -5.88 -9.02
N ILE A 82 9.27 -5.79 -9.25
CA ILE A 82 8.45 -4.64 -8.89
C ILE A 82 7.98 -4.81 -7.45
N ASP A 83 8.62 -4.08 -6.55
CA ASP A 83 8.27 -3.99 -5.14
C ASP A 83 7.59 -2.65 -4.82
N LEU A 84 7.03 -2.51 -3.61
CA LEU A 84 6.40 -1.27 -3.16
C LEU A 84 7.41 -0.10 -3.12
N THR A 85 8.72 -0.37 -2.95
CA THR A 85 9.79 0.63 -3.08
C THR A 85 9.80 1.27 -4.46
N GLN A 86 9.78 0.45 -5.52
CA GLN A 86 9.80 0.90 -6.91
C GLN A 86 8.52 1.67 -7.25
N LEU A 87 7.36 1.17 -6.80
CA LEU A 87 6.08 1.86 -7.00
C LEU A 87 6.04 3.23 -6.30
N THR A 88 6.64 3.36 -5.12
CA THR A 88 6.71 4.62 -4.38
C THR A 88 7.70 5.59 -5.02
N ASN A 89 8.89 5.12 -5.43
CA ASN A 89 9.89 5.90 -6.15
C ASN A 89 9.35 6.43 -7.48
N ALA A 90 8.64 5.56 -8.22
CA ALA A 90 7.94 5.91 -9.44
C ALA A 90 6.69 6.77 -9.20
N ARG A 91 6.34 7.13 -7.95
CA ARG A 91 5.12 7.90 -7.61
C ARG A 91 3.88 7.31 -8.28
N GLY A 92 3.86 5.99 -8.39
CA GLY A 92 2.77 5.22 -8.98
C GLY A 92 1.61 5.11 -8.00
N VAL A 93 1.95 4.90 -6.72
CA VAL A 93 1.04 4.83 -5.58
C VAL A 93 1.61 5.69 -4.44
N THR A 94 0.73 6.30 -3.64
CA THR A 94 1.12 7.03 -2.43
C THR A 94 0.58 6.31 -1.21
N VAL A 95 1.44 5.55 -0.52
CA VAL A 95 1.10 4.82 0.70
C VAL A 95 1.38 5.70 1.93
N GLN A 96 0.46 5.74 2.88
CA GLN A 96 0.56 6.54 4.11
C GLN A 96 0.46 5.63 5.35
N PRO A 97 1.60 5.09 5.85
CA PRO A 97 1.61 4.18 6.99
C PRO A 97 0.88 4.72 8.24
N LEU A 98 0.97 6.03 8.49
CA LEU A 98 0.30 6.69 9.62
C LEU A 98 -1.24 6.66 9.54
N LYS A 99 -1.82 6.46 8.34
CA LYS A 99 -3.26 6.37 8.12
C LYS A 99 -3.80 4.94 8.14
N ARG A 100 -3.04 3.99 8.72
CA ARG A 100 -3.38 2.56 8.75
C ARG A 100 -3.42 1.92 7.37
N ASP A 101 -2.65 2.45 6.43
CA ASP A 101 -2.33 1.72 5.22
C ASP A 101 -1.38 0.57 5.56
N TYR A 102 -1.66 -0.62 5.02
CA TYR A 102 -0.82 -1.82 5.13
C TYR A 102 -0.17 -2.20 3.80
N GLY A 103 -0.33 -1.36 2.76
CA GLY A 103 0.30 -1.53 1.46
C GLY A 103 -0.66 -1.21 0.32
N VAL A 104 -0.56 -2.00 -0.73
CA VAL A 104 -1.22 -1.84 -2.02
C VAL A 104 -2.06 -3.08 -2.33
N GLN A 105 -3.25 -2.85 -2.88
CA GLN A 105 -4.12 -3.89 -3.42
C GLN A 105 -4.11 -3.80 -4.94
N LEU A 106 -3.80 -4.90 -5.62
CA LEU A 106 -3.85 -4.97 -7.06
C LEU A 106 -5.29 -5.23 -7.53
N VAL A 107 -5.79 -4.36 -8.39
CA VAL A 107 -7.18 -4.35 -8.90
C VAL A 107 -7.17 -4.65 -10.40
N GLU A 108 -8.20 -5.34 -10.85
CA GLU A 108 -8.39 -5.85 -12.22
C GLU A 108 -8.68 -4.78 -13.29
N GLU A 109 -8.85 -3.52 -12.92
CA GLU A 109 -9.13 -2.44 -13.86
C GLU A 109 -8.00 -2.33 -14.91
N GLY A 110 -8.37 -2.48 -16.19
CA GLY A 110 -7.44 -2.54 -17.31
C GLY A 110 -6.94 -3.94 -17.68
N ALA A 111 -7.57 -5.01 -17.17
CA ALA A 111 -7.20 -6.39 -17.48
C ALA A 111 -7.15 -6.72 -18.98
N ASP A 112 -8.00 -6.11 -19.80
CA ASP A 112 -8.08 -6.42 -21.24
C ASP A 112 -6.91 -5.84 -22.05
N ILE A 113 -6.33 -4.73 -21.58
CA ILE A 113 -5.29 -3.95 -22.29
C ILE A 113 -3.88 -4.31 -21.77
N PHE A 114 -3.80 -4.84 -20.55
CA PHE A 114 -2.55 -5.14 -19.89
C PHE A 114 -1.74 -6.21 -20.64
N SER A 115 -0.50 -5.89 -21.03
CA SER A 115 0.37 -6.77 -21.83
C SER A 115 1.76 -6.95 -21.23
N ALA A 116 2.10 -6.24 -20.17
CA ALA A 116 3.43 -6.31 -19.57
C ALA A 116 3.69 -7.65 -18.86
N LYS A 117 4.91 -8.18 -19.03
CA LYS A 117 5.44 -9.33 -18.30
C LYS A 117 6.26 -8.83 -17.11
N VAL A 118 5.78 -9.07 -15.89
CA VAL A 118 6.38 -8.51 -14.67
C VAL A 118 6.44 -9.52 -13.53
N ASN A 119 7.43 -9.40 -12.64
CA ASN A 119 7.41 -9.99 -11.31
C ASN A 119 6.99 -8.91 -10.31
N ILE A 120 5.76 -8.99 -9.81
CA ILE A 120 5.21 -7.99 -8.91
C ILE A 120 4.91 -8.57 -7.53
N GLU A 121 5.29 -7.82 -6.50
CA GLU A 121 4.95 -8.10 -5.12
C GLU A 121 3.95 -7.05 -4.59
N VAL A 122 2.79 -7.53 -4.17
CA VAL A 122 1.70 -6.70 -3.62
C VAL A 122 1.18 -7.31 -2.33
N GLN A 123 0.38 -6.58 -1.56
CA GLN A 123 -0.12 -7.10 -0.28
C GLN A 123 -1.44 -7.85 -0.45
N ARG A 124 -2.25 -7.42 -1.42
CA ARG A 124 -3.47 -8.09 -1.87
C ARG A 124 -3.56 -8.06 -3.39
N ALA A 125 -4.20 -9.06 -3.96
CA ALA A 125 -4.52 -9.09 -5.39
C ALA A 125 -5.89 -9.74 -5.62
N SER A 126 -6.65 -9.23 -6.57
CA SER A 126 -7.87 -9.89 -7.06
C SER A 126 -7.52 -11.08 -7.95
N GLU A 127 -8.40 -12.08 -7.97
CA GLU A 127 -8.19 -13.31 -8.75
C GLU A 127 -8.01 -13.02 -10.25
N LEU A 128 -8.83 -12.10 -10.78
CA LEU A 128 -8.75 -11.69 -12.18
C LEU A 128 -7.44 -10.95 -12.49
N ALA A 129 -6.96 -10.09 -11.58
CA ALA A 129 -5.68 -9.39 -11.79
C ALA A 129 -4.49 -10.37 -11.81
N ILE A 130 -4.53 -11.41 -10.96
CA ILE A 130 -3.55 -12.50 -10.96
C ILE A 130 -3.58 -13.24 -12.30
N ALA A 131 -4.78 -13.56 -12.79
CA ALA A 131 -4.99 -14.21 -14.10
C ALA A 131 -4.28 -13.47 -15.23
N THR A 132 -4.52 -12.17 -15.31
CA THR A 132 -4.02 -11.34 -16.40
C THR A 132 -2.50 -11.26 -16.40
N ILE A 133 -1.88 -11.11 -15.22
CA ILE A 133 -0.42 -11.07 -15.11
C ILE A 133 0.19 -12.43 -15.46
N GLU A 134 -0.38 -13.53 -14.96
CA GLU A 134 0.14 -14.88 -15.23
C GLU A 134 -0.06 -15.29 -16.69
N LYS A 135 -1.15 -14.85 -17.34
CA LYS A 135 -1.41 -15.04 -18.78
C LYS A 135 -0.30 -14.44 -19.64
N ASN A 136 0.22 -13.28 -19.23
CA ASN A 136 1.33 -12.59 -19.91
C ASN A 136 2.72 -13.15 -19.55
N GLY A 137 2.79 -14.22 -18.74
CA GLY A 137 4.05 -14.82 -18.29
C GLY A 137 4.69 -14.14 -17.08
N GLY A 138 3.96 -13.26 -16.41
CA GLY A 138 4.40 -12.63 -15.17
C GLY A 138 4.24 -13.54 -13.95
N VAL A 139 4.72 -13.04 -12.81
CA VAL A 139 4.61 -13.67 -11.50
C VAL A 139 4.05 -12.66 -10.51
N VAL A 140 3.02 -13.06 -9.78
CA VAL A 140 2.47 -12.27 -8.67
C VAL A 140 2.82 -12.97 -7.37
N THR A 141 3.28 -12.22 -6.38
CA THR A 141 3.48 -12.71 -5.01
C THR A 141 2.76 -11.79 -4.04
N THR A 142 2.01 -12.37 -3.09
CA THR A 142 1.41 -11.60 -2.00
C THR A 142 2.23 -11.71 -0.72
N SER A 143 2.61 -10.56 -0.14
CA SER A 143 3.41 -10.51 1.08
C SER A 143 2.85 -9.54 2.12
N PHE A 144 3.24 -9.75 3.36
CA PHE A 144 2.85 -8.90 4.47
C PHE A 144 4.01 -7.95 4.87
N TYR A 145 3.66 -6.72 5.22
CA TYR A 145 4.56 -5.77 5.88
C TYR A 145 3.90 -5.25 7.15
N ASP A 146 4.61 -5.38 8.27
CA ASP A 146 4.22 -4.71 9.50
C ASP A 146 4.35 -3.18 9.34
N PRO A 147 3.63 -2.37 10.14
CA PRO A 147 3.62 -0.91 9.98
C PRO A 147 5.02 -0.27 9.98
N ARG A 148 5.97 -0.80 10.76
CA ARG A 148 7.34 -0.29 10.81
C ARG A 148 8.09 -0.63 9.53
N SER A 149 8.03 -1.89 9.08
CA SER A 149 8.65 -2.30 7.82
C SER A 149 8.08 -1.56 6.62
N LEU A 150 6.77 -1.31 6.60
CA LEU A 150 6.11 -0.53 5.54
C LEU A 150 6.62 0.91 5.49
N GLU A 151 6.78 1.58 6.65
CA GLU A 151 7.35 2.94 6.69
C GLU A 151 8.77 2.97 6.12
N ILE A 152 9.60 2.01 6.51
CA ILE A 152 10.99 1.86 6.03
C ILE A 152 11.01 1.66 4.52
N LEU A 153 10.11 0.82 4.00
CA LEU A 153 10.04 0.48 2.58
C LEU A 153 9.50 1.63 1.73
N CYS A 154 8.56 2.43 2.24
CA CYS A 154 8.07 3.63 1.55
C CYS A 154 9.13 4.74 1.48
N LYS A 155 9.97 4.88 2.52
CA LYS A 155 10.96 5.98 2.63
C LYS A 155 12.33 5.45 3.11
N PRO A 156 13.04 4.64 2.31
CA PRO A 156 14.27 3.99 2.72
C PRO A 156 15.41 4.96 3.01
N VAL A 157 15.53 6.04 2.24
CA VAL A 157 16.59 7.05 2.42
C VAL A 157 16.52 7.69 3.80
N VAL A 158 15.30 8.06 4.24
CA VAL A 158 15.09 8.65 5.56
C VAL A 158 15.45 7.66 6.66
N PHE A 159 15.17 6.38 6.46
CA PHE A 159 15.56 5.33 7.41
C PHE A 159 17.08 5.15 7.50
N PHE A 160 17.79 5.04 6.37
CA PHE A 160 19.24 4.85 6.36
C PHE A 160 20.00 6.03 6.97
N LEU A 161 19.49 7.26 6.83
CA LEU A 161 20.07 8.43 7.50
C LEU A 161 19.99 8.37 9.04
N ARG A 162 19.11 7.54 9.62
CA ARG A 162 19.04 7.34 11.09
C ARG A 162 20.17 6.45 11.61
N GLY A 163 20.94 5.79 10.75
CA GLY A 163 22.05 4.90 11.15
C GLY A 163 21.61 3.62 11.88
N GLN A 164 20.35 3.20 11.72
CA GLN A 164 19.82 1.99 12.36
C GLN A 164 20.07 0.74 11.49
N PRO A 165 20.29 -0.44 12.10
CA PRO A 165 20.34 -1.69 11.36
C PRO A 165 18.96 -2.02 10.76
N ILE A 166 18.96 -2.62 9.57
CA ILE A 166 17.74 -3.06 8.90
C ILE A 166 17.01 -4.07 9.81
N PRO A 167 15.77 -3.81 10.25
CA PRO A 167 15.03 -4.77 11.05
C PRO A 167 14.55 -5.93 10.18
N LYS A 168 14.27 -7.09 10.81
CA LYS A 168 13.50 -8.16 10.17
C LYS A 168 12.01 -7.83 10.24
N ARG A 169 11.27 -8.06 9.15
CA ARG A 169 9.81 -7.86 9.16
C ARG A 169 9.12 -8.92 10.00
N MET A 170 7.99 -8.53 10.60
CA MET A 170 7.19 -9.45 11.42
C MET A 170 6.24 -10.28 10.56
N LEU A 171 5.82 -11.42 11.08
CA LEU A 171 4.81 -12.26 10.46
C LEU A 171 3.42 -11.59 10.52
N PRO A 172 2.49 -11.98 9.62
CA PRO A 172 1.12 -11.51 9.68
C PRO A 172 0.44 -11.91 11.00
N PRO A 173 -0.52 -11.10 11.47
CA PRO A 173 -1.42 -11.49 12.56
C PRO A 173 -2.30 -12.68 12.15
N GLU A 174 -2.84 -13.38 13.16
CA GLU A 174 -3.59 -14.64 13.01
C GLU A 174 -4.69 -14.60 11.95
N ASP A 175 -5.43 -13.49 11.87
CA ASP A 175 -6.51 -13.29 10.91
C ASP A 175 -6.05 -13.20 9.45
N LEU A 176 -4.77 -12.89 9.21
CA LEU A 176 -4.15 -12.83 7.88
C LEU A 176 -3.29 -14.06 7.55
N VAL A 177 -2.96 -14.91 8.52
CA VAL A 177 -2.12 -16.10 8.29
C VAL A 177 -2.73 -16.94 7.17
N ARG A 178 -4.02 -17.26 7.27
CA ARG A 178 -4.74 -18.04 6.25
C ARG A 178 -4.60 -17.45 4.86
N TYR A 179 -4.73 -16.13 4.72
CA TYR A 179 -4.62 -15.46 3.42
C TYR A 179 -3.24 -15.65 2.77
N TYR A 180 -2.16 -15.52 3.55
CA TYR A 180 -0.78 -15.60 3.06
C TYR A 180 -0.19 -17.02 3.00
N THR A 181 -0.84 -18.01 3.61
CA THR A 181 -0.53 -19.43 3.42
C THR A 181 -1.31 -20.05 2.25
N ASP A 182 -2.40 -19.42 1.82
CA ASP A 182 -3.23 -19.91 0.72
C ASP A 182 -2.56 -19.70 -0.65
N ALA A 183 -2.36 -20.79 -1.38
CA ALA A 183 -1.75 -20.80 -2.71
C ALA A 183 -2.56 -20.01 -3.76
N ARG A 184 -3.90 -19.96 -3.62
CA ARG A 184 -4.80 -19.21 -4.51
C ARG A 184 -4.48 -17.72 -4.54
N ASN A 185 -4.02 -17.16 -3.41
CA ASN A 185 -3.66 -15.75 -3.29
C ASN A 185 -2.18 -15.50 -3.64
N ARG A 186 -1.44 -16.54 -4.06
CA ARG A 186 0.01 -16.49 -4.30
C ARG A 186 0.79 -16.01 -3.06
N GLY A 187 0.34 -16.48 -1.89
CA GLY A 187 0.93 -16.12 -0.61
C GLY A 187 2.40 -16.51 -0.51
N TYR A 188 3.21 -15.62 0.05
CA TYR A 188 4.65 -15.86 0.25
C TYR A 188 4.98 -16.97 1.25
N LEU A 189 4.01 -17.41 2.07
CA LEU A 189 4.13 -18.53 3.00
C LEU A 189 3.45 -19.81 2.48
N ALA A 190 2.92 -19.78 1.25
CA ALA A 190 2.23 -20.92 0.66
C ALA A 190 3.21 -21.96 0.12
N ASP A 191 2.79 -23.22 0.10
CA ASP A 191 3.55 -24.32 -0.49
C ASP A 191 3.76 -24.07 -2.00
N PRO A 192 5.00 -24.05 -2.51
CA PRO A 192 5.29 -23.76 -3.92
C PRO A 192 4.59 -24.72 -4.90
N SER A 193 4.47 -26.00 -4.56
CA SER A 193 3.79 -27.00 -5.40
C SER A 193 2.31 -26.71 -5.59
N LYS A 194 1.61 -26.32 -4.51
CA LYS A 194 0.19 -25.94 -4.57
C LYS A 194 -0.03 -24.64 -5.34
N VAL A 195 0.95 -23.74 -5.32
CA VAL A 195 0.90 -22.53 -6.16
C VAL A 195 0.91 -22.92 -7.63
N ALA A 196 1.75 -23.87 -8.06
CA ALA A 196 1.76 -24.35 -9.44
C ALA A 196 0.40 -24.95 -9.87
N GLU A 197 -0.23 -25.76 -9.01
CA GLU A 197 -1.58 -26.30 -9.24
C GLU A 197 -2.63 -25.19 -9.37
N ALA A 198 -2.63 -24.20 -8.46
CA ALA A 198 -3.56 -23.07 -8.47
C ALA A 198 -3.42 -22.20 -9.73
N ARG A 199 -2.23 -22.11 -10.33
CA ARG A 199 -2.02 -21.44 -11.62
C ARG A 199 -2.71 -22.17 -12.77
N LEU A 200 -2.62 -23.49 -12.78
CA LEU A 200 -3.25 -24.33 -13.79
C LEU A 200 -4.78 -24.32 -13.66
N GLU A 201 -5.33 -24.34 -12.44
CA GLU A 201 -6.76 -24.17 -12.20
C GLU A 201 -7.27 -22.82 -12.72
N LEU A 202 -6.52 -21.76 -12.44
CA LEU A 202 -6.89 -20.40 -12.84
C LEU A 202 -6.83 -20.22 -14.36
N ALA A 203 -5.81 -20.80 -15.02
CA ALA A 203 -5.70 -20.85 -16.46
C ALA A 203 -6.90 -21.56 -17.12
N LYS A 204 -7.34 -22.70 -16.56
CA LYS A 204 -8.55 -23.40 -17.00
C LYS A 204 -9.82 -22.57 -16.81
N LYS A 205 -9.95 -21.87 -15.67
CA LYS A 205 -11.12 -21.05 -15.35
C LYS A 205 -11.29 -19.86 -16.29
N TYR A 206 -10.21 -19.14 -16.60
CA TYR A 206 -10.24 -17.94 -17.44
C TYR A 206 -9.90 -18.20 -18.92
N GLY A 207 -9.66 -19.46 -19.30
CA GLY A 207 -9.52 -19.87 -20.69
C GLY A 207 -8.25 -19.37 -21.39
N TYR A 208 -7.09 -19.43 -20.70
CA TYR A 208 -5.80 -19.14 -21.32
C TYR A 208 -4.81 -20.29 -21.14
N VAL A 209 -3.86 -20.40 -22.07
CA VAL A 209 -2.76 -21.38 -21.95
C VAL A 209 -1.71 -20.77 -21.04
N LEU A 210 -1.36 -21.47 -19.95
CA LEU A 210 -0.34 -21.01 -19.01
C LEU A 210 1.04 -21.04 -19.70
N PRO A 211 1.73 -19.89 -19.86
CA PRO A 211 3.07 -19.87 -20.42
C PRO A 211 4.09 -20.52 -19.47
N ASP A 212 5.01 -21.28 -20.05
CA ASP A 212 6.09 -21.94 -19.32
C ASP A 212 7.25 -20.96 -19.08
N ILE A 213 7.31 -20.41 -17.88
CA ILE A 213 8.29 -19.37 -17.51
C ILE A 213 9.71 -19.95 -17.43
N THR A 214 9.88 -21.26 -17.28
CA THR A 214 11.21 -21.88 -17.15
C THR A 214 12.08 -21.74 -18.39
N LYS A 215 11.44 -21.58 -19.56
CA LYS A 215 12.08 -21.41 -20.86
C LYS A 215 12.40 -19.95 -21.19
N ASP A 216 11.98 -19.03 -20.34
CA ASP A 216 12.15 -17.60 -20.55
C ASP A 216 13.55 -17.14 -20.12
N GLU A 217 14.14 -16.21 -20.86
CA GLU A 217 15.45 -15.61 -20.52
C GLU A 217 15.41 -14.89 -19.17
N LEU A 218 14.25 -14.32 -18.81
CA LEU A 218 14.04 -13.60 -17.56
C LEU A 218 13.66 -14.51 -16.37
N PHE A 219 13.71 -15.84 -16.53
CA PHE A 219 13.31 -16.81 -15.50
C PHE A 219 13.94 -16.56 -14.13
N LYS A 220 15.24 -16.24 -14.10
CA LYS A 220 15.98 -15.97 -12.85
C LYS A 220 15.42 -14.75 -12.10
N MET A 221 14.98 -13.71 -12.82
CA MET A 221 14.36 -12.53 -12.23
C MET A 221 12.92 -12.83 -11.79
N LEU A 222 12.16 -13.56 -12.61
CA LEU A 222 10.77 -13.92 -12.32
C LEU A 222 10.63 -14.87 -11.11
N SER A 223 11.67 -15.67 -10.86
CA SER A 223 11.75 -16.58 -9.72
C SER A 223 12.32 -15.92 -8.46
N ALA A 224 12.85 -14.70 -8.56
CA ALA A 224 13.38 -13.99 -7.42
C ALA A 224 12.26 -13.64 -6.43
N ARG A 225 12.40 -14.10 -5.18
CA ARG A 225 11.52 -13.81 -4.06
C ARG A 225 12.35 -13.38 -2.86
N LYS A 226 11.80 -12.45 -2.06
CA LYS A 226 12.37 -12.09 -0.76
C LYS A 226 12.13 -13.21 0.25
N ASP A 227 13.07 -13.35 1.16
CA ASP A 227 12.85 -14.14 2.37
C ASP A 227 11.65 -13.57 3.17
N PRO A 228 10.82 -14.41 3.80
CA PRO A 228 9.75 -13.99 4.71
C PRO A 228 10.13 -12.93 5.75
N ARG A 229 11.39 -12.89 6.22
CA ARG A 229 11.88 -11.93 7.21
C ARG A 229 12.59 -10.71 6.62
N GLN A 230 12.81 -10.69 5.30
CA GLN A 230 13.54 -9.64 4.61
C GLN A 230 12.64 -8.48 4.15
N ILE A 231 13.15 -7.24 4.25
CA ILE A 231 12.44 -6.03 3.82
C ILE A 231 12.81 -5.66 2.37
N PHE A 232 14.10 -5.53 2.08
CA PHE A 232 14.62 -5.08 0.79
C PHE A 232 15.20 -6.23 -0.02
N PHE A 233 15.08 -6.19 -1.34
CA PHE A 233 15.85 -7.09 -2.20
C PHE A 233 17.36 -6.83 -2.05
N GLY A 234 18.14 -7.90 -1.87
CA GLY A 234 19.61 -7.83 -1.81
C GLY A 234 20.23 -7.30 -0.50
N LEU A 235 19.42 -6.80 0.45
CA LEU A 235 19.89 -6.38 1.78
C LEU A 235 19.25 -7.23 2.87
N ALA A 236 20.08 -7.89 3.67
CA ALA A 236 19.61 -8.75 4.76
C ALA A 236 19.34 -7.95 6.05
N PRO A 237 18.46 -8.44 6.94
CA PRO A 237 18.27 -7.84 8.25
C PRO A 237 19.57 -7.87 9.07
N GLY A 238 19.75 -6.87 9.92
CA GLY A 238 20.95 -6.66 10.75
C GLY A 238 22.07 -5.86 10.08
N TRP A 239 22.03 -5.67 8.75
CA TRP A 239 23.01 -4.84 8.05
C TRP A 239 22.77 -3.36 8.31
N ILE A 240 23.85 -2.58 8.39
CA ILE A 240 23.81 -1.11 8.49
C ILE A 240 24.36 -0.53 7.20
N VAL A 241 23.59 0.34 6.55
CA VAL A 241 23.98 1.02 5.31
C VAL A 241 24.55 2.38 5.65
N ASN A 242 25.82 2.61 5.32
CA ASN A 242 26.46 3.91 5.42
C ASN A 242 26.40 4.61 4.05
N MET A 243 25.56 5.65 3.96
CA MET A 243 25.33 6.42 2.75
C MET A 243 26.50 7.32 2.36
N ALA A 244 27.27 7.83 3.34
CA ALA A 244 28.38 8.74 3.09
C ALA A 244 29.55 8.01 2.41
N ASP A 245 29.95 6.86 2.96
CA ASP A 245 31.07 6.08 2.45
C ASP A 245 30.67 5.02 1.41
N LYS A 246 29.37 4.87 1.12
CA LYS A 246 28.80 3.82 0.26
C LYS A 246 29.23 2.41 0.70
N LYS A 247 29.26 2.16 2.01
CA LYS A 247 29.67 0.89 2.62
C LYS A 247 28.50 0.23 3.36
N ILE A 248 28.53 -1.09 3.44
CA ILE A 248 27.58 -1.88 4.23
C ILE A 248 28.35 -2.56 5.36
N LEU A 249 27.93 -2.32 6.59
CA LEU A 249 28.47 -2.98 7.77
C LEU A 249 27.59 -4.20 8.10
N LYS A 250 28.22 -5.36 8.23
CA LYS A 250 27.56 -6.62 8.58
C LYS A 250 27.90 -7.00 10.02
N PRO A 251 26.92 -7.47 10.82
CA PRO A 251 27.20 -7.92 12.17
C PRO A 251 28.06 -9.20 12.13
N THR A 252 29.03 -9.30 13.04
CA THR A 252 29.93 -10.46 13.18
C THR A 252 29.66 -11.28 14.43
N ASP A 253 29.07 -10.67 15.46
CA ASP A 253 28.71 -11.37 16.70
C ASP A 253 27.70 -12.49 16.42
N GLU A 254 28.03 -13.71 16.83
CA GLU A 254 27.19 -14.89 16.66
C GLU A 254 25.79 -14.71 17.26
N ARG A 255 25.67 -13.99 18.39
CA ARG A 255 24.36 -13.74 19.02
C ARG A 255 23.47 -12.88 18.13
N LEU A 256 24.04 -11.84 17.52
CA LEU A 256 23.33 -10.96 16.60
C LEU A 256 22.98 -11.69 15.30
N LEU A 257 23.91 -12.48 14.76
CA LEU A 257 23.66 -13.30 13.57
C LEU A 257 22.48 -14.25 13.80
N LYS A 258 22.48 -15.00 14.91
CA LYS A 258 21.36 -15.88 15.29
C LYS A 258 20.05 -15.10 15.47
N TYR A 259 20.09 -13.93 16.09
CA TYR A 259 18.90 -13.09 16.26
C TYR A 259 18.30 -12.62 14.93
N TYR A 260 19.11 -12.16 13.98
CA TYR A 260 18.62 -11.64 12.70
C TYR A 260 18.28 -12.74 11.68
N SER A 261 18.85 -13.94 11.82
CA SER A 261 18.54 -15.09 10.96
C SER A 261 17.30 -15.88 11.38
N SER A 262 16.80 -15.66 12.60
CA SER A 262 15.61 -16.34 13.16
C SER A 262 14.29 -15.65 12.82
#